data_AF-A0A6N2L8G8-F1
#
_entry.id   AF-A0A6N2L8G8-F1
#
_cell.length_a   1.000
_cell.length_b   1.000
_cell.length_c   1.000
_cell.angle_alpha   90.00
_cell.angle_beta   90.00
_cell.angle_gamma   90.00
#
_symmetry.space_group_name_H-M   'P 1'
#
loop_
_entity.id
_entity.type
_entity.pdbx_description
1 polymer ?
#
loop_
_entity_poly.entity_id
_entity_poly.type
_entity_poly.pdbx_seq_one_letter_code
_entity_poly.pdbx_strand_id
1 'polypeptide(L)'
;MVEDDKPLQISPGIYNEDMFEGLDFVVSEARKHGIYLILSLVNNFKDYGGRSQYVEWARERGQQLSDNDEFYTNTAVKEYYKNHVEAVLTRMNSITGVAYKDDPTIFAWELINEPRSNDTSGKLVQEWVKEMAAHVKSIDNDHLLEIGLEGFYGESKKESNPGNSLFGTDFISSNQIPHIDFATIHLYPEQWLLNSSEDEQASFVDRWIEAHIQDSRSVLGKPLIIAEFGRSSKLPGYSQQKRDSYFVKIYSDIYSSVTGGGPFSGGLFWQLMAQGMESWGDGYEVVLEDCPSSTANIIDLQSRKLQSLLHTSDYS
;
A
#
# COMPACT_ATOMS: atom_id res chain seq x y z
N MET A 1 -4.70 -29.81 10.12
CA MET A 1 -4.25 -30.05 8.75
C MET A 1 -3.29 -28.90 8.47
N VAL A 2 -2.02 -29.20 8.17
CA VAL A 2 -1.10 -28.15 7.73
C VAL A 2 -1.60 -27.78 6.34
N GLU A 3 -2.13 -26.57 6.22
CA GLU A 3 -2.50 -26.00 4.93
C GLU A 3 -1.23 -26.00 4.07
N ASP A 4 -1.26 -26.66 2.91
CA ASP A 4 -0.12 -26.66 1.99
C ASP A 4 0.09 -25.22 1.54
N ASP A 5 1.06 -24.53 2.16
CA ASP A 5 1.45 -23.18 1.80
C ASP A 5 1.97 -23.21 0.35
N LYS A 6 1.28 -22.50 -0.54
CA LYS A 6 1.62 -22.44 -1.98
C LYS A 6 2.22 -21.07 -2.29
N PRO A 7 3.53 -20.85 -2.04
CA PRO A 7 4.13 -19.55 -2.28
C PRO A 7 4.17 -19.24 -3.78
N LEU A 8 4.00 -17.97 -4.14
CA LEU A 8 4.22 -17.50 -5.51
C LEU A 8 5.69 -17.69 -5.91
N GLN A 9 6.62 -17.19 -5.08
CA GLN A 9 8.05 -17.36 -5.25
C GLN A 9 8.60 -18.35 -4.23
N ILE A 10 9.01 -19.52 -4.70
CA ILE A 10 9.48 -20.63 -3.84
C ILE A 10 10.91 -20.36 -3.36
N SER A 11 11.74 -19.83 -4.25
CA SER A 11 13.11 -19.38 -3.98
C SER A 11 13.51 -18.34 -5.03
N PRO A 12 14.65 -17.62 -4.90
CA PRO A 12 15.07 -16.61 -5.87
C PRO A 12 15.05 -17.14 -7.31
N GLY A 13 14.21 -16.51 -8.14
CA GLY A 13 14.00 -16.87 -9.55
C GLY A 13 13.18 -18.14 -9.83
N ILE A 14 12.61 -18.80 -8.82
CA ILE A 14 11.78 -20.00 -8.98
C ILE A 14 10.35 -19.72 -8.50
N TYR A 15 9.39 -19.90 -9.41
CA TYR A 15 7.99 -19.57 -9.19
C TYR A 15 7.09 -20.81 -9.22
N ASN A 16 5.99 -20.74 -8.47
CA ASN A 16 4.89 -21.67 -8.58
C ASN A 16 3.93 -21.19 -9.67
N GLU A 17 3.90 -21.92 -10.79
CA GLU A 17 3.07 -21.55 -11.95
C GLU A 17 1.58 -21.52 -11.61
N ASP A 18 1.06 -22.49 -10.84
CA ASP A 18 -0.35 -22.52 -10.43
C ASP A 18 -0.73 -21.25 -9.65
N MET A 19 0.19 -20.72 -8.84
CA MET A 19 -0.05 -19.48 -8.08
C MET A 19 0.04 -18.24 -8.97
N PHE A 20 0.91 -18.25 -9.98
CA PHE A 20 0.98 -17.19 -11.00
C PHE A 20 -0.28 -17.16 -11.87
N GLU A 21 -0.81 -18.32 -12.27
CA GLU A 21 -2.10 -18.44 -12.96
C GLU A 21 -3.26 -17.94 -12.08
N GLY A 22 -3.17 -18.09 -10.76
CA GLY A 22 -4.08 -17.45 -9.81
C GLY A 22 -4.07 -15.92 -9.91
N LEU A 23 -2.88 -15.31 -10.01
CA LEU A 23 -2.75 -13.87 -10.23
C LEU A 23 -3.24 -13.46 -11.64
N ASP A 24 -2.99 -14.29 -12.65
CA ASP A 24 -3.51 -14.07 -14.01
C ASP A 24 -5.04 -13.97 -14.01
N PHE A 25 -5.69 -14.85 -13.24
CA PHE A 25 -7.14 -14.86 -13.04
C PHE A 25 -7.63 -13.58 -12.38
N VAL A 26 -6.96 -13.12 -11.31
CA VAL A 26 -7.29 -11.86 -10.61
C VAL A 26 -7.26 -10.68 -11.58
N VAL A 27 -6.19 -10.52 -12.38
CA VAL A 27 -6.08 -9.45 -13.39
C VAL A 27 -7.20 -9.57 -14.42
N SER A 28 -7.49 -10.79 -14.91
CA SER A 28 -8.51 -11.00 -15.93
C SER A 28 -9.94 -10.70 -15.44
N GLU A 29 -10.28 -11.05 -14.20
CA GLU A 29 -11.60 -10.79 -13.63
C GLU A 29 -11.74 -9.33 -13.21
N ALA A 30 -10.68 -8.71 -12.67
CA ALA A 30 -10.67 -7.26 -12.40
C ALA A 30 -11.00 -6.47 -13.67
N ARG A 31 -10.37 -6.82 -14.80
CA ARG A 31 -10.67 -6.22 -16.11
C ARG A 31 -12.13 -6.38 -16.50
N LYS A 32 -12.66 -7.60 -16.39
CA LYS A 32 -14.05 -7.93 -16.74
C LYS A 32 -15.07 -7.14 -15.90
N HIS A 33 -14.71 -6.80 -14.67
CA HIS A 33 -15.55 -6.04 -13.75
C HIS A 33 -15.22 -4.54 -13.71
N GLY A 34 -14.29 -4.06 -14.53
CA GLY A 34 -13.90 -2.64 -14.58
C GLY A 34 -13.22 -2.14 -13.31
N ILE A 35 -12.52 -3.04 -12.60
CA ILE A 35 -11.74 -2.75 -11.40
C ILE A 35 -10.27 -2.64 -11.80
N TYR A 36 -9.59 -1.62 -11.29
CA TYR A 36 -8.15 -1.47 -11.47
C TYR A 36 -7.37 -2.00 -10.26
N LEU A 37 -6.12 -2.41 -10.49
CA LEU A 37 -5.27 -3.03 -9.47
C LEU A 37 -4.03 -2.18 -9.14
N ILE A 38 -3.73 -2.04 -7.86
CA ILE A 38 -2.38 -1.68 -7.39
C ILE A 38 -1.71 -2.98 -6.94
N LEU A 39 -0.54 -3.29 -7.49
CA LEU A 39 0.16 -4.55 -7.20
C LEU A 39 1.45 -4.27 -6.42
N SER A 40 1.46 -4.64 -5.14
CA SER A 40 2.63 -4.59 -4.25
C SER A 40 3.60 -5.73 -4.52
N LEU A 41 4.86 -5.39 -4.77
CA LEU A 41 5.88 -6.33 -5.26
C LEU A 41 6.59 -7.09 -4.15
N VAL A 42 6.54 -6.61 -2.90
CA VAL A 42 7.09 -7.29 -1.73
C VAL A 42 6.51 -6.70 -0.45
N ASN A 43 6.54 -7.47 0.64
CA ASN A 43 6.11 -6.99 1.96
C ASN A 43 7.31 -6.61 2.85
N ASN A 44 7.19 -5.56 3.67
CA ASN A 44 8.14 -5.29 4.75
C ASN A 44 8.03 -6.30 5.90
N PHE A 45 6.81 -6.76 6.19
CA PHE A 45 6.57 -7.74 7.25
C PHE A 45 6.82 -9.16 6.76
N LYS A 46 6.86 -10.10 7.70
CA LYS A 46 7.12 -11.53 7.44
C LYS A 46 5.95 -12.23 6.74
N ASP A 47 4.76 -11.65 6.77
CA ASP A 47 3.57 -12.23 6.16
C ASP A 47 3.80 -12.35 4.65
N TYR A 48 3.57 -13.56 4.12
CA TYR A 48 3.90 -13.95 2.75
C TYR A 48 5.41 -13.90 2.41
N GLY A 49 6.27 -14.01 3.44
CA GLY A 49 7.74 -14.06 3.34
C GLY A 49 8.40 -12.70 3.54
N GLY A 50 8.05 -11.72 2.70
CA GLY A 50 8.53 -10.35 2.74
C GLY A 50 10.06 -10.18 2.73
N ARG A 51 10.54 -8.99 3.12
CA ARG A 51 11.97 -8.64 3.03
C ARG A 51 12.88 -9.57 3.83
N SER A 52 12.39 -10.11 4.95
CA SER A 52 13.13 -11.06 5.77
C SER A 52 13.43 -12.36 5.02
N GLN A 53 12.50 -12.85 4.19
CA GLN A 53 12.71 -14.07 3.41
C GLN A 53 13.78 -13.90 2.33
N TYR A 54 13.84 -12.71 1.72
CA TYR A 54 14.87 -12.35 0.75
C TYR A 54 16.28 -12.33 1.36
N VAL A 55 16.40 -11.77 2.58
CA VAL A 55 17.65 -11.79 3.35
C VAL A 55 18.02 -13.23 3.73
N GLU A 56 17.05 -14.05 4.15
CA GLU A 56 17.31 -15.44 4.50
C GLU A 56 17.78 -16.27 3.30
N TRP A 57 17.17 -16.11 2.13
CA TRP A 57 17.63 -16.77 0.90
C TRP A 57 19.07 -16.41 0.52
N ALA A 58 19.51 -15.19 0.86
CA ALA A 58 20.89 -14.79 0.68
C ALA A 58 21.83 -15.44 1.72
N ARG A 59 21.39 -15.56 2.99
CA ARG A 59 22.15 -16.28 4.04
C ARG A 59 22.35 -17.75 3.68
N GLU A 60 21.31 -18.42 3.22
CA GLU A 60 21.37 -19.82 2.76
C GLU A 60 22.36 -20.02 1.59
N ARG A 61 22.61 -18.95 0.82
CA ARG A 61 23.58 -18.91 -0.29
C ARG A 61 24.94 -18.35 0.11
N GLY A 62 25.22 -18.28 1.42
CA GLY A 62 26.54 -17.95 1.96
C GLY A 62 26.82 -16.46 2.19
N GLN A 63 25.83 -15.58 2.00
CA GLN A 63 25.97 -14.17 2.40
C GLN A 63 25.96 -14.04 3.93
N GLN A 64 26.81 -13.17 4.47
CA GLN A 64 26.88 -12.91 5.92
C GLN A 64 26.09 -11.63 6.22
N LEU A 65 24.81 -11.77 6.60
CA LEU A 65 23.85 -10.66 6.75
C LEU A 65 23.36 -10.56 8.19
N SER A 66 23.51 -9.39 8.81
CA SER A 66 23.25 -9.19 10.25
C SER A 66 21.78 -9.04 10.59
N ASP A 67 20.99 -8.43 9.72
CA ASP A 67 19.61 -8.03 9.99
C ASP A 67 18.80 -7.90 8.69
N ASN A 68 17.54 -7.50 8.82
CA ASN A 68 16.61 -7.43 7.69
C ASN A 68 16.80 -6.17 6.81
N ASP A 69 17.54 -5.14 7.27
CA ASP A 69 17.79 -3.93 6.47
C ASP A 69 18.83 -4.19 5.39
N GLU A 70 19.54 -5.31 5.46
CA GLU A 70 20.33 -5.88 4.36
C GLU A 70 19.51 -6.09 3.09
N PHE A 71 18.18 -6.13 3.18
CA PHE A 71 17.30 -6.08 2.02
C PHE A 71 17.52 -4.82 1.16
N TYR A 72 17.78 -3.68 1.80
CA TYR A 72 17.96 -2.40 1.12
C TYR A 72 19.38 -2.19 0.57
N THR A 73 20.38 -2.91 1.09
CA THR A 73 21.80 -2.63 0.82
C THR A 73 22.52 -3.77 0.11
N ASN A 74 22.24 -5.02 0.46
CA ASN A 74 22.98 -6.17 -0.06
C ASN A 74 22.73 -6.36 -1.56
N THR A 75 23.81 -6.44 -2.34
CA THR A 75 23.72 -6.53 -3.80
C THR A 75 23.00 -7.78 -4.28
N ALA A 76 23.23 -8.94 -3.64
CA ALA A 76 22.56 -10.18 -4.03
C ALA A 76 21.06 -10.13 -3.71
N VAL A 77 20.68 -9.58 -2.56
CA VAL A 77 19.27 -9.43 -2.18
C VAL A 77 18.54 -8.46 -3.12
N LYS A 78 19.15 -7.31 -3.43
CA LYS A 78 18.61 -6.37 -4.42
C LYS A 78 18.43 -7.02 -5.79
N GLU A 79 19.37 -7.88 -6.20
CA GLU A 79 19.25 -8.62 -7.46
C GLU A 79 18.09 -9.63 -7.44
N TYR A 80 17.84 -10.31 -6.32
CA TYR A 80 16.67 -11.18 -6.21
C TYR A 80 15.37 -10.40 -6.36
N TYR A 81 15.27 -9.21 -5.78
CA TYR A 81 14.11 -8.33 -5.92
C TYR A 81 13.94 -7.87 -7.37
N LYS A 82 15.01 -7.40 -8.03
CA LYS A 82 14.97 -6.99 -9.44
C LYS A 82 14.53 -8.12 -10.37
N ASN A 83 15.04 -9.33 -10.17
CA ASN A 83 14.60 -10.50 -10.91
C ASN A 83 13.12 -10.81 -10.69
N HIS A 84 12.60 -10.56 -9.47
CA HIS A 84 11.18 -10.70 -9.20
C HIS A 84 10.33 -9.66 -9.90
N VAL A 85 10.76 -8.40 -9.87
CA VAL A 85 10.13 -7.31 -10.62
C VAL A 85 10.05 -7.65 -12.10
N GLU A 86 11.16 -8.08 -12.71
CA GLU A 86 11.18 -8.45 -14.13
C GLU A 86 10.24 -9.62 -14.41
N ALA A 87 10.23 -10.66 -13.58
CA ALA A 87 9.35 -11.81 -13.74
C ALA A 87 7.85 -11.44 -13.66
N VAL A 88 7.47 -10.53 -12.76
CA VAL A 88 6.07 -10.09 -12.60
C VAL A 88 5.66 -9.15 -13.73
N LEU A 89 6.43 -8.10 -13.98
CA LEU A 89 6.06 -7.09 -14.98
C LEU A 89 6.01 -7.68 -16.38
N THR A 90 6.93 -8.59 -16.73
CA THR A 90 6.97 -9.21 -18.06
C THR A 90 6.13 -10.48 -18.17
N ARG A 91 5.42 -10.89 -17.10
CA ARG A 91 4.51 -12.04 -17.12
C ARG A 91 3.49 -11.88 -18.22
N MET A 92 3.46 -12.83 -19.15
CA MET A 92 2.35 -12.97 -20.10
C MET A 92 1.17 -13.61 -19.39
N ASN A 93 0.08 -12.86 -19.20
CA ASN A 93 -1.12 -13.38 -18.56
C ASN A 93 -1.67 -14.56 -19.38
N SER A 94 -1.79 -15.74 -18.78
CA SER A 94 -2.23 -16.98 -19.44
C SER A 94 -3.68 -16.93 -19.95
N ILE A 95 -4.51 -16.03 -19.40
CA ILE A 95 -5.94 -15.89 -19.74
C ILE A 95 -6.15 -14.79 -20.77
N THR A 96 -5.55 -13.61 -20.56
CA THR A 96 -5.75 -12.45 -21.44
C THR A 96 -4.79 -12.42 -22.62
N GLY A 97 -3.65 -13.11 -22.53
CA GLY A 97 -2.59 -13.09 -23.54
C GLY A 97 -1.86 -11.73 -23.64
N VAL A 98 -1.93 -10.91 -22.59
CA VAL A 98 -1.28 -9.58 -22.51
C VAL A 98 -0.23 -9.63 -21.41
N ALA A 99 0.94 -9.04 -21.65
CA ALA A 99 1.95 -8.92 -20.60
C ALA A 99 1.48 -7.92 -19.53
N TYR A 100 1.76 -8.17 -18.25
CA TYR A 100 1.26 -7.31 -17.18
C TYR A 100 1.66 -5.84 -17.36
N LYS A 101 2.92 -5.59 -17.77
CA LYS A 101 3.41 -4.25 -18.11
C LYS A 101 2.67 -3.54 -19.25
N ASP A 102 1.90 -4.26 -20.06
CA ASP A 102 1.10 -3.73 -21.16
C ASP A 102 -0.43 -3.79 -20.85
N ASP A 103 -0.82 -4.23 -19.64
CA ASP A 103 -2.23 -4.44 -19.26
C ASP A 103 -2.80 -3.24 -18.49
N PRO A 104 -3.67 -2.39 -19.10
CA PRO A 104 -4.19 -1.18 -18.46
C PRO A 104 -5.15 -1.45 -17.28
N THR A 105 -5.41 -2.72 -16.94
CA THR A 105 -6.15 -3.11 -15.73
C THR A 105 -5.30 -2.87 -14.49
N ILE A 106 -3.98 -2.95 -14.61
CA ILE A 106 -3.07 -2.55 -13.56
C ILE A 106 -3.02 -1.02 -13.58
N PHE A 107 -3.32 -0.39 -12.45
CA PHE A 107 -3.26 1.07 -12.29
C PHE A 107 -1.84 1.50 -11.91
N ALA A 108 -1.24 0.78 -10.96
CA ALA A 108 0.08 1.09 -10.47
C ALA A 108 0.83 -0.14 -9.95
N TRP A 109 2.15 -0.05 -9.98
CA TRP A 109 3.04 -0.89 -9.20
C TRP A 109 3.32 -0.23 -7.85
N GLU A 110 3.45 -1.04 -6.81
CA GLU A 110 3.92 -0.63 -5.47
C GLU A 110 5.25 -1.33 -5.19
N LEU A 111 6.29 -0.55 -4.83
CA LEU A 111 7.63 -1.11 -4.63
C LEU A 111 7.68 -2.10 -3.46
N ILE A 112 7.10 -1.73 -2.31
CA ILE A 112 7.13 -2.50 -1.08
C ILE A 112 6.04 -2.02 -0.13
N ASN A 113 5.23 -2.94 0.39
CA ASN A 113 4.26 -2.60 1.44
C ASN A 113 4.97 -2.20 2.75
N GLU A 114 4.65 -1.02 3.27
CA GLU A 114 5.06 -0.46 4.57
C GLU A 114 6.56 -0.59 4.90
N PRO A 115 7.49 -0.09 4.06
CA PRO A 115 8.92 -0.23 4.31
C PRO A 115 9.31 0.44 5.63
N ARG A 116 10.08 -0.27 6.45
CA ARG A 116 10.70 0.27 7.66
C ARG A 116 12.17 -0.11 7.73
N SER A 117 12.95 0.71 8.41
CA SER A 117 14.38 0.49 8.65
C SER A 117 14.80 0.95 10.05
N ASN A 118 15.80 0.26 10.59
CA ASN A 118 16.52 0.66 11.79
C ASN A 118 17.43 1.88 11.55
N ASP A 119 17.77 2.20 10.28
CA ASP A 119 18.43 3.45 9.92
C ASP A 119 17.45 4.62 10.03
N THR A 120 17.43 5.24 11.21
CA THR A 120 16.55 6.39 11.48
C THR A 120 16.88 7.64 10.66
N SER A 121 17.99 7.67 9.92
CA SER A 121 18.27 8.76 8.99
C SER A 121 17.41 8.72 7.72
N GLY A 122 16.79 7.57 7.42
CA GLY A 122 15.95 7.35 6.23
C GLY A 122 16.73 7.18 4.92
N LYS A 123 18.07 7.23 4.97
CA LYS A 123 18.91 7.20 3.77
C LYS A 123 18.90 5.84 3.10
N LEU A 124 18.94 4.75 3.86
CA LEU A 124 18.94 3.41 3.29
C LEU A 124 17.71 3.15 2.41
N VAL A 125 16.50 3.45 2.93
CA VAL A 125 15.26 3.29 2.17
C VAL A 125 15.23 4.25 0.99
N GLN A 126 15.63 5.52 1.16
CA GLN A 126 15.64 6.49 0.06
C GLN A 126 16.55 6.06 -1.10
N GLU A 127 17.76 5.60 -0.81
CA GLU A 127 18.70 5.13 -1.84
C GLU A 127 18.18 3.89 -2.56
N TRP A 128 17.57 2.96 -1.81
CA TRP A 128 16.93 1.77 -2.38
C TRP A 128 15.73 2.13 -3.28
N VAL A 129 14.83 3.02 -2.83
CA VAL A 129 13.68 3.48 -3.63
C VAL A 129 14.17 4.12 -4.93
N LYS A 130 15.22 4.95 -4.87
CA LYS A 130 15.78 5.60 -6.06
C LYS A 130 16.29 4.58 -7.08
N GLU A 131 16.97 3.52 -6.60
CA GLU A 131 17.48 2.44 -7.45
C GLU A 131 16.35 1.59 -8.03
N MET A 132 15.40 1.14 -7.20
CA MET A 132 14.35 0.22 -7.63
C MET A 132 13.29 0.90 -8.48
N ALA A 133 12.93 2.15 -8.19
CA ALA A 133 11.99 2.89 -9.03
C ALA A 133 12.54 3.11 -10.44
N ALA A 134 13.83 3.42 -10.57
CA ALA A 134 14.49 3.52 -11.87
C ALA A 134 14.53 2.16 -12.61
N HIS A 135 14.72 1.05 -11.88
CA HIS A 135 14.70 -0.28 -12.47
C HIS A 135 13.30 -0.67 -12.97
N VAL A 136 12.26 -0.50 -12.15
CA VAL A 136 10.85 -0.73 -12.54
C VAL A 136 10.52 0.08 -13.80
N LYS A 137 10.79 1.40 -13.79
CA LYS A 137 10.52 2.29 -14.92
C LYS A 137 11.33 1.98 -16.18
N SER A 138 12.47 1.29 -16.06
CA SER A 138 13.24 0.81 -17.22
C SER A 138 12.59 -0.38 -17.92
N ILE A 139 11.77 -1.15 -17.22
CA ILE A 139 11.01 -2.30 -17.74
C ILE A 139 9.63 -1.84 -18.20
N ASP A 140 8.95 -1.03 -17.39
CA ASP A 140 7.59 -0.54 -17.61
C ASP A 140 7.51 0.96 -17.31
N ASN A 141 7.33 1.75 -18.36
CA ASN A 141 7.18 3.21 -18.27
C ASN A 141 5.76 3.68 -18.59
N ASP A 142 4.80 2.75 -18.70
CA ASP A 142 3.39 3.04 -19.00
C ASP A 142 2.56 3.09 -17.71
N HIS A 143 2.79 2.18 -16.76
CA HIS A 143 2.10 2.15 -15.47
C HIS A 143 2.62 3.19 -14.48
N LEU A 144 1.74 3.64 -13.58
CA LEU A 144 2.14 4.45 -12.43
C LEU A 144 2.97 3.62 -11.45
N LEU A 145 3.79 4.29 -10.66
CA LEU A 145 4.61 3.69 -9.61
C LEU A 145 4.50 4.51 -8.34
N GLU A 146 4.21 3.83 -7.24
CA GLU A 146 4.31 4.37 -5.90
C GLU A 146 5.25 3.51 -5.02
N ILE A 147 5.46 3.92 -3.77
CA ILE A 147 6.48 3.29 -2.90
C ILE A 147 5.88 2.22 -1.99
N GLY A 148 4.68 2.44 -1.46
CA GLY A 148 4.02 1.70 -0.39
C GLY A 148 4.28 2.28 0.99
N LEU A 149 4.49 3.60 1.09
CA LEU A 149 4.80 4.24 2.37
C LEU A 149 3.55 4.34 3.26
N GLU A 150 3.74 4.01 4.54
CA GLU A 150 2.78 4.39 5.58
C GLU A 150 2.65 5.91 5.71
N GLY A 151 3.71 6.66 5.37
CA GLY A 151 3.74 8.11 5.37
C GLY A 151 4.67 8.75 6.40
N PHE A 152 5.49 8.00 7.13
CA PHE A 152 6.31 8.60 8.18
C PHE A 152 7.35 9.59 7.65
N TYR A 153 7.48 10.72 8.35
CA TYR A 153 8.47 11.76 8.09
C TYR A 153 9.83 11.44 8.69
N GLY A 154 10.87 12.00 8.08
CA GLY A 154 12.21 12.04 8.66
C GLY A 154 12.35 13.05 9.82
N GLU A 155 13.58 13.21 10.31
CA GLU A 155 13.93 14.03 11.49
C GLU A 155 13.38 15.47 11.44
N SER A 156 13.28 16.09 10.25
CA SER A 156 12.84 17.48 10.10
C SER A 156 11.36 17.73 10.42
N LYS A 157 10.53 16.68 10.44
CA LYS A 157 9.07 16.79 10.66
C LYS A 157 8.52 15.64 11.51
N LYS A 158 9.39 15.01 12.31
CA LYS A 158 9.06 13.81 13.09
C LYS A 158 7.93 14.02 14.09
N GLU A 159 7.65 15.25 14.51
CA GLU A 159 6.53 15.61 15.38
C GLU A 159 5.14 15.34 14.76
N SER A 160 5.10 15.14 13.43
CA SER A 160 3.90 14.68 12.74
C SER A 160 3.72 13.16 12.84
N ASN A 161 4.76 12.40 13.19
CA ASN A 161 4.70 10.94 13.32
C ASN A 161 4.06 10.50 14.64
N PRO A 162 3.50 9.27 14.70
CA PRO A 162 3.05 8.69 15.95
C PRO A 162 4.16 8.69 17.01
N GLY A 163 3.88 9.27 18.17
CA GLY A 163 4.84 9.35 19.28
C GLY A 163 6.15 10.09 18.94
N ASN A 164 6.16 10.96 17.94
CA ASN A 164 7.35 11.67 17.44
C ASN A 164 8.51 10.72 17.04
N SER A 165 8.17 9.50 16.62
CA SER A 165 9.13 8.43 16.34
C SER A 165 9.63 8.46 14.89
N LEU A 166 10.79 7.83 14.66
CA LEU A 166 11.37 7.64 13.33
C LEU A 166 11.31 6.17 12.96
N PHE A 167 10.97 5.89 11.69
CA PHE A 167 10.74 4.54 11.18
C PHE A 167 11.69 4.16 10.03
N GLY A 168 12.69 5.00 9.79
CA GLY A 168 13.68 4.81 8.74
C GLY A 168 13.18 5.11 7.33
N THR A 169 12.12 5.90 7.23
CA THR A 169 11.58 6.46 5.98
C THR A 169 11.46 7.97 6.11
N ASP A 170 11.33 8.64 4.96
CA ASP A 170 10.99 10.05 4.92
C ASP A 170 10.02 10.32 3.75
N PHE A 171 8.76 10.60 4.10
CA PHE A 171 7.68 10.86 3.16
C PHE A 171 8.04 11.87 2.07
N ILE A 172 8.66 13.00 2.44
CA ILE A 172 8.96 14.07 1.49
C ILE A 172 10.06 13.64 0.53
N SER A 173 11.24 13.32 1.07
CA SER A 173 12.41 13.11 0.23
C SER A 173 12.36 11.83 -0.59
N SER A 174 11.61 10.81 -0.14
CA SER A 174 11.36 9.59 -0.91
C SER A 174 10.40 9.85 -2.06
N ASN A 175 9.30 10.57 -1.82
CA ASN A 175 8.35 10.92 -2.88
C ASN A 175 8.84 12.04 -3.80
N GLN A 176 9.97 12.71 -3.53
CA GLN A 176 10.62 13.62 -4.49
C GLN A 176 11.39 12.89 -5.60
N ILE A 177 11.58 11.56 -5.50
CA ILE A 177 12.23 10.77 -6.54
C ILE A 177 11.40 10.87 -7.84
N PRO A 178 12.02 11.22 -8.99
CA PRO A 178 11.28 11.50 -10.22
C PRO A 178 10.45 10.34 -10.78
N HIS A 179 10.83 9.10 -10.47
CA HIS A 179 10.17 7.89 -10.96
C HIS A 179 8.93 7.49 -10.15
N ILE A 180 8.67 8.17 -9.02
CA ILE A 180 7.47 7.95 -8.20
C ILE A 180 6.37 8.89 -8.69
N ASP A 181 5.19 8.39 -9.01
CA ASP A 181 4.15 9.18 -9.68
C ASP A 181 3.14 9.79 -8.69
N PHE A 182 2.85 9.10 -7.59
CA PHE A 182 1.97 9.58 -6.53
C PHE A 182 2.45 9.09 -5.16
N ALA A 183 1.96 9.74 -4.11
CA ALA A 183 2.30 9.44 -2.74
C ALA A 183 1.16 8.68 -2.03
N THR A 184 1.54 7.82 -1.10
CA THR A 184 0.62 7.04 -0.26
C THR A 184 0.82 7.36 1.21
N ILE A 185 -0.27 7.23 1.97
CA ILE A 185 -0.27 7.18 3.44
C ILE A 185 -1.20 6.09 3.93
N HIS A 186 -0.85 5.50 5.07
CA HIS A 186 -1.67 4.54 5.79
C HIS A 186 -2.21 5.19 7.07
N LEU A 187 -3.24 4.61 7.69
CA LEU A 187 -3.90 5.18 8.85
C LEU A 187 -4.41 4.11 9.83
N TYR A 188 -3.60 3.84 10.86
CA TYR A 188 -3.93 2.91 11.96
C TYR A 188 -3.73 3.52 13.35
N PRO A 189 -4.47 4.58 13.72
CA PRO A 189 -4.30 5.27 14.99
C PRO A 189 -4.50 4.35 16.22
N GLU A 190 -5.41 3.36 16.14
CA GLU A 190 -5.64 2.40 17.22
C GLU A 190 -4.41 1.49 17.46
N GLN A 191 -3.60 1.24 16.43
CA GLN A 191 -2.36 0.44 16.55
C GLN A 191 -1.16 1.32 16.92
N TRP A 192 -1.06 2.52 16.34
CA TRP A 192 0.09 3.40 16.54
C TRP A 192 0.06 4.13 17.88
N LEU A 193 -1.13 4.35 18.44
CA LEU A 193 -1.37 5.15 19.65
C LEU A 193 -2.15 4.35 20.71
N LEU A 194 -1.70 3.12 21.00
CA LEU A 194 -2.36 2.17 21.92
C LEU A 194 -2.64 2.74 23.33
N ASN A 195 -1.86 3.73 23.78
CA ASN A 195 -1.97 4.32 25.10
C ASN A 195 -2.69 5.69 25.11
N SER A 196 -3.23 6.12 23.97
CA SER A 196 -3.93 7.39 23.83
C SER A 196 -5.45 7.21 23.91
N SER A 197 -6.14 8.27 24.32
CA SER A 197 -7.60 8.37 24.25
C SER A 197 -8.11 8.45 22.81
N GLU A 198 -9.40 8.16 22.59
CA GLU A 198 -10.02 8.26 21.27
C GLU A 198 -9.97 9.70 20.71
N ASP A 199 -10.08 10.72 21.57
CA ASP A 199 -9.99 12.13 21.16
C ASP A 199 -8.57 12.50 20.72
N GLU A 200 -7.55 11.97 21.40
CA GLU A 200 -6.14 12.15 20.99
C GLU A 200 -5.84 11.44 19.67
N GLN A 201 -6.40 10.23 19.48
CA GLN A 201 -6.30 9.48 18.23
C GLN A 201 -6.98 10.23 17.07
N ALA A 202 -8.19 10.75 17.27
CA ALA A 202 -8.90 11.55 16.27
C ALA A 202 -8.12 12.83 15.93
N SER A 203 -7.62 13.53 16.94
CA SER A 203 -6.79 14.74 16.77
C SER A 203 -5.46 14.44 16.07
N PHE A 204 -4.91 13.23 16.23
CA PHE A 204 -3.76 12.78 15.47
C PHE A 204 -4.11 12.56 13.99
N VAL A 205 -5.23 11.88 13.69
CA VAL A 205 -5.67 11.64 12.31
C VAL A 205 -5.85 12.96 11.56
N ASP A 206 -6.46 13.97 12.18
CA ASP A 206 -6.63 15.30 11.57
C ASP A 206 -5.28 15.94 11.21
N ARG A 207 -4.33 15.96 12.15
CA ARG A 207 -2.99 16.52 11.92
C ARG A 207 -2.20 15.71 10.90
N TRP A 208 -2.34 14.39 10.91
CA TRP A 208 -1.69 13.48 9.98
C TRP A 208 -2.16 13.78 8.55
N ILE A 209 -3.47 13.79 8.32
CA ILE A 209 -4.06 14.08 7.01
C ILE A 209 -3.64 15.48 6.52
N GLU A 210 -3.77 16.50 7.37
CA GLU A 210 -3.45 17.88 6.98
C GLU A 210 -1.96 18.04 6.62
N ALA A 211 -1.05 17.46 7.40
CA ALA A 211 0.39 17.53 7.12
C ALA A 211 0.73 16.94 5.74
N HIS A 212 0.16 15.77 5.41
CA HIS A 212 0.40 15.10 4.13
C HIS A 212 -0.27 15.80 2.95
N ILE A 213 -1.46 16.40 3.15
CA ILE A 213 -2.09 17.27 2.17
C ILE A 213 -1.16 18.45 1.84
N GLN A 214 -0.64 19.13 2.87
CA GLN A 214 0.21 20.30 2.70
C GLN A 214 1.49 19.97 1.93
N ASP A 215 2.18 18.89 2.30
CA ASP A 215 3.44 18.52 1.65
C ASP A 215 3.22 17.96 0.24
N SER A 216 2.18 17.14 0.04
CA SER A 216 1.86 16.63 -1.30
C SER A 216 1.51 17.75 -2.27
N ARG A 217 0.78 18.77 -1.79
CA ARG A 217 0.40 19.93 -2.60
C ARG A 217 1.56 20.89 -2.84
N SER A 218 2.28 21.27 -1.79
CA SER A 218 3.17 22.44 -1.81
C SER A 218 4.63 22.07 -2.07
N VAL A 219 5.02 20.82 -1.78
CA VAL A 219 6.41 20.36 -1.88
C VAL A 219 6.55 19.33 -3.00
N LEU A 220 5.67 18.33 -3.05
CA LEU A 220 5.76 17.25 -4.03
C LEU A 220 5.12 17.62 -5.37
N GLY A 221 3.97 18.31 -5.33
CA GLY A 221 3.13 18.51 -6.52
C GLY A 221 2.58 17.20 -7.08
N LYS A 222 2.36 16.19 -6.22
CA LYS A 222 1.93 14.84 -6.59
C LYS A 222 0.57 14.49 -5.97
N PRO A 223 -0.23 13.63 -6.61
CA PRO A 223 -1.44 13.09 -6.00
C PRO A 223 -1.12 12.33 -4.71
N LEU A 224 -2.09 12.32 -3.80
CA LEU A 224 -2.04 11.60 -2.53
C LEU A 224 -3.19 10.59 -2.46
N ILE A 225 -2.92 9.38 -2.00
CA ILE A 225 -3.92 8.34 -1.75
C ILE A 225 -3.78 7.85 -0.30
N ILE A 226 -4.90 7.67 0.39
CA ILE A 226 -4.92 6.89 1.64
C ILE A 226 -4.97 5.42 1.23
N ALA A 227 -3.83 4.75 1.13
CA ALA A 227 -3.74 3.40 0.59
C ALA A 227 -4.20 2.33 1.59
N GLU A 228 -4.20 2.65 2.88
CA GLU A 228 -4.81 1.81 3.91
C GLU A 228 -5.43 2.65 5.03
N PHE A 229 -6.62 2.26 5.46
CA PHE A 229 -7.22 2.70 6.72
C PHE A 229 -8.27 1.69 7.17
N GLY A 230 -8.50 1.60 8.48
CA GLY A 230 -9.56 0.72 8.98
C GLY A 230 -9.79 0.85 10.48
N ARG A 231 -10.79 0.13 10.98
CA ARG A 231 -11.07 0.02 12.41
C ARG A 231 -11.28 -1.43 12.84
N SER A 232 -10.45 -1.93 13.76
CA SER A 232 -10.36 -3.36 14.05
C SER A 232 -11.37 -3.81 15.10
N SER A 233 -12.05 -4.92 14.83
CA SER A 233 -12.90 -5.64 15.79
C SER A 233 -12.13 -6.31 16.92
N LYS A 234 -10.82 -6.50 16.75
CA LYS A 234 -9.92 -7.13 17.73
C LYS A 234 -9.30 -6.14 18.70
N LEU A 235 -9.43 -4.83 18.48
CA LEU A 235 -8.88 -3.79 19.34
C LEU A 235 -9.88 -3.30 20.39
N PRO A 236 -9.41 -2.84 21.57
CA PRO A 236 -10.28 -2.37 22.63
C PRO A 236 -11.18 -1.22 22.19
N GLY A 237 -12.44 -1.24 22.64
CA GLY A 237 -13.37 -0.15 22.39
C GLY A 237 -14.07 -0.19 21.03
N TYR A 238 -13.91 -1.28 20.26
CA TYR A 238 -14.61 -1.47 18.99
C TYR A 238 -16.14 -1.46 19.13
N SER A 239 -16.79 -0.85 18.15
CA SER A 239 -18.19 -1.09 17.80
C SER A 239 -18.39 -0.85 16.30
N GLN A 240 -19.41 -1.46 15.70
CA GLN A 240 -19.75 -1.22 14.29
C GLN A 240 -19.98 0.28 14.01
N GLN A 241 -20.69 0.97 14.91
CA GLN A 241 -20.92 2.42 14.80
C GLN A 241 -19.62 3.23 14.77
N LYS A 242 -18.60 2.81 15.53
CA LYS A 242 -17.30 3.48 15.55
C LYS A 242 -16.51 3.24 14.26
N ARG A 243 -16.61 2.03 13.68
CA ARG A 243 -16.05 1.76 12.34
C ARG A 243 -16.73 2.63 11.28
N ASP A 244 -18.05 2.64 11.26
CA ASP A 244 -18.84 3.45 10.33
C ASP A 244 -18.52 4.94 10.43
N SER A 245 -18.46 5.47 11.65
CA SER A 245 -18.15 6.88 11.90
C SER A 245 -16.74 7.24 11.43
N TYR A 246 -15.78 6.32 11.59
CA TYR A 246 -14.42 6.49 11.10
C TYR A 246 -14.37 6.49 9.57
N PHE A 247 -15.05 5.56 8.90
CA PHE A 247 -15.13 5.52 7.44
C PHE A 247 -15.79 6.80 6.88
N VAL A 248 -16.90 7.25 7.48
CA VAL A 248 -17.54 8.51 7.11
C VAL A 248 -16.58 9.69 7.24
N LYS A 249 -15.80 9.75 8.34
CA LYS A 249 -14.82 10.81 8.56
C LYS A 249 -13.76 10.82 7.45
N ILE A 250 -13.06 9.70 7.25
CA ILE A 250 -11.97 9.59 6.26
C ILE A 250 -12.47 9.92 4.84
N TYR A 251 -13.63 9.39 4.45
CA TYR A 251 -14.22 9.69 3.16
C TYR A 251 -14.67 11.14 3.01
N SER A 252 -15.12 11.77 4.09
CA SER A 252 -15.45 13.20 4.09
C SER A 252 -14.20 14.07 3.96
N ASP A 253 -13.10 13.70 4.59
CA ASP A 253 -11.81 14.40 4.48
C ASP A 253 -11.26 14.31 3.04
N ILE A 254 -11.30 13.11 2.44
CA ILE A 254 -10.93 12.88 1.03
C ILE A 254 -11.79 13.75 0.12
N TYR A 255 -13.13 13.67 0.25
CA TYR A 255 -14.06 14.41 -0.60
C TYR A 255 -13.86 15.93 -0.46
N SER A 256 -13.64 16.43 0.76
CA SER A 256 -13.40 17.85 1.02
C SER A 256 -12.09 18.32 0.41
N SER A 257 -11.04 17.51 0.48
CA SER A 257 -9.76 17.80 -0.17
C SER A 257 -9.93 17.86 -1.69
N VAL A 258 -10.54 16.85 -2.32
CA VAL A 258 -10.77 16.82 -3.78
C VAL A 258 -11.56 18.05 -4.24
N THR A 259 -12.70 18.33 -3.59
CA THR A 259 -13.56 19.47 -3.98
C THR A 259 -12.94 20.83 -3.67
N GLY A 260 -12.01 20.90 -2.71
CA GLY A 260 -11.20 22.09 -2.41
C GLY A 260 -9.97 22.27 -3.31
N GLY A 261 -9.77 21.41 -4.33
CA GLY A 261 -8.57 21.42 -5.17
C GLY A 261 -7.29 20.99 -4.45
N GLY A 262 -7.44 20.14 -3.43
CA GLY A 262 -6.36 19.47 -2.70
C GLY A 262 -5.81 18.24 -3.46
N PRO A 263 -4.76 17.61 -2.93
CA PRO A 263 -4.02 16.57 -3.65
C PRO A 263 -4.62 15.16 -3.50
N PHE A 264 -5.61 14.95 -2.62
CA PHE A 264 -6.19 13.62 -2.47
C PHE A 264 -6.87 13.17 -3.76
N SER A 265 -6.69 11.89 -4.10
CA SER A 265 -7.29 11.26 -5.28
C SER A 265 -8.09 9.99 -4.96
N GLY A 266 -8.08 9.53 -3.71
CA GLY A 266 -8.85 8.37 -3.28
C GLY A 266 -8.46 7.85 -1.91
N GLY A 267 -9.17 6.81 -1.46
CA GLY A 267 -8.87 6.07 -0.25
C GLY A 267 -9.27 4.60 -0.39
N LEU A 268 -8.43 3.70 0.09
CA LEU A 268 -8.59 2.26 0.05
C LEU A 268 -8.65 1.77 1.51
N PHE A 269 -9.76 1.13 1.89
CA PHE A 269 -9.89 0.61 3.24
C PHE A 269 -9.25 -0.78 3.32
N TRP A 270 -8.67 -1.07 4.48
CA TRP A 270 -8.21 -2.40 4.85
C TRP A 270 -9.29 -3.06 5.73
N GLN A 271 -9.81 -4.25 5.41
CA GLN A 271 -9.69 -4.95 4.12
C GLN A 271 -11.02 -5.55 3.69
N LEU A 272 -11.20 -5.73 2.38
CA LEU A 272 -12.35 -6.42 1.81
C LEU A 272 -12.17 -7.93 1.96
N MET A 273 -13.20 -8.63 2.42
CA MET A 273 -13.24 -10.09 2.43
C MET A 273 -14.58 -10.61 1.89
N ALA A 274 -14.58 -11.84 1.37
CA ALA A 274 -15.79 -12.54 0.96
C ALA A 274 -16.34 -13.42 2.09
N GLN A 275 -17.61 -13.79 2.01
CA GLN A 275 -18.23 -14.76 2.92
C GLN A 275 -17.49 -16.10 2.93
N GLY A 276 -17.34 -16.72 4.11
CA GLY A 276 -16.65 -18.00 4.27
C GLY A 276 -15.12 -17.89 4.39
N MET A 277 -14.57 -16.67 4.41
CA MET A 277 -13.13 -16.43 4.60
C MET A 277 -12.77 -15.99 6.03
N GLU A 278 -13.66 -16.16 7.01
CA GLU A 278 -13.53 -15.57 8.35
C GLU A 278 -12.25 -15.99 9.08
N SER A 279 -11.68 -17.16 8.76
CA SER A 279 -10.41 -17.64 9.32
C SER A 279 -9.19 -16.80 8.92
N TRP A 280 -9.29 -16.02 7.85
CA TRP A 280 -8.23 -15.15 7.34
C TRP A 280 -8.34 -13.71 7.88
N GLY A 281 -9.42 -13.39 8.59
CA GLY A 281 -9.69 -12.04 9.10
C GLY A 281 -8.72 -11.62 10.20
N ASP A 282 -8.19 -10.41 10.09
CA ASP A 282 -7.31 -9.77 11.06
C ASP A 282 -8.04 -8.79 12.00
N GLY A 283 -9.36 -8.69 11.87
CA GLY A 283 -10.26 -7.81 12.61
C GLY A 283 -10.66 -6.57 11.82
N TYR A 284 -10.00 -6.28 10.69
CA TYR A 284 -10.32 -5.14 9.83
C TYR A 284 -11.30 -5.49 8.71
N GLU A 285 -11.61 -6.78 8.54
CA GLU A 285 -12.44 -7.27 7.46
C GLU A 285 -13.80 -6.58 7.37
N VAL A 286 -14.17 -6.20 6.15
CA VAL A 286 -15.52 -5.79 5.74
C VAL A 286 -16.00 -6.79 4.71
N VAL A 287 -17.04 -7.54 5.05
CA VAL A 287 -17.75 -8.43 4.14
C VAL A 287 -18.93 -7.66 3.57
N LEU A 288 -18.95 -7.42 2.25
CA LEU A 288 -19.97 -6.57 1.63
C LEU A 288 -21.33 -7.27 1.54
N GLU A 289 -21.32 -8.60 1.44
CA GLU A 289 -22.50 -9.46 1.33
C GLU A 289 -23.22 -9.64 2.66
N ASP A 290 -22.56 -9.35 3.77
CA ASP A 290 -23.17 -9.40 5.10
C ASP A 290 -24.15 -8.23 5.23
N CYS A 291 -25.37 -8.46 4.77
CA CYS A 291 -26.36 -7.44 4.55
C CYS A 291 -27.38 -7.40 5.71
N PRO A 292 -27.70 -6.20 6.26
CA PRO A 292 -27.12 -4.91 5.92
C PRO A 292 -25.86 -4.61 6.75
N SER A 293 -24.69 -4.53 6.08
CA SER A 293 -23.50 -3.90 6.64
C SER A 293 -23.61 -2.41 6.38
N SER A 294 -23.75 -1.63 7.44
CA SER A 294 -23.77 -0.17 7.38
C SER A 294 -22.51 0.40 6.70
N THR A 295 -21.37 -0.27 6.85
CA THR A 295 -20.10 0.06 6.17
C THR A 295 -20.24 0.02 4.65
N ALA A 296 -20.90 -1.00 4.09
CA ALA A 296 -21.04 -1.15 2.64
C ALA A 296 -21.81 0.02 2.00
N ASN A 297 -22.87 0.50 2.68
CA ASN A 297 -23.62 1.68 2.24
C ASN A 297 -22.78 2.97 2.29
N ILE A 298 -21.88 3.09 3.27
CA ILE A 298 -20.98 4.24 3.38
C ILE A 298 -19.98 4.25 2.21
N ILE A 299 -19.43 3.08 1.87
CA ILE A 299 -18.52 2.91 0.73
C ILE A 299 -19.24 3.27 -0.58
N ASP A 300 -20.41 2.69 -0.87
CA ASP A 300 -21.20 2.99 -2.08
C ASP A 300 -21.54 4.49 -2.19
N LEU A 301 -21.97 5.13 -1.09
CA LEU A 301 -22.26 6.56 -1.08
C LEU A 301 -21.03 7.41 -1.41
N GLN A 302 -19.86 7.05 -0.87
CA GLN A 302 -18.62 7.76 -1.19
C GLN A 302 -18.26 7.62 -2.67
N SER A 303 -18.32 6.40 -3.22
CA SER A 303 -18.02 6.15 -4.62
C SER A 303 -18.91 6.98 -5.55
N ARG A 304 -20.22 7.05 -5.28
CA ARG A 304 -21.15 7.88 -6.07
C ARG A 304 -20.85 9.38 -5.96
N LYS A 305 -20.46 9.86 -4.77
CA LYS A 305 -20.06 11.25 -4.56
C LYS A 305 -18.85 11.61 -5.41
N LEU A 306 -17.78 10.82 -5.36
CA LEU A 306 -16.57 11.07 -6.17
C LEU A 306 -16.85 10.94 -7.67
N GLN A 307 -17.64 9.95 -8.10
CA GLN A 307 -18.03 9.80 -9.50
C GLN A 307 -18.78 11.03 -10.03
N SER A 308 -19.63 11.65 -9.21
CA SER A 308 -20.37 12.85 -9.63
C SER A 308 -19.48 14.05 -9.96
N LEU A 309 -18.26 14.11 -9.40
CA LEU A 309 -17.29 15.17 -9.68
C LEU A 309 -16.71 15.06 -11.09
N LEU A 310 -16.52 13.83 -11.60
CA LEU A 310 -16.00 13.59 -12.95
C LEU A 310 -16.93 14.13 -14.04
N HIS A 311 -18.25 14.06 -13.81
CA HIS A 311 -19.26 14.56 -14.74
C HIS A 311 -19.44 16.08 -14.72
N THR A 312 -18.97 16.78 -13.68
CA THR A 312 -19.04 18.25 -13.61
C THR A 312 -17.88 18.95 -14.32
N SER A 313 -16.74 18.27 -14.49
CA SER A 313 -15.55 18.80 -15.18
C SER A 313 -15.66 18.84 -16.70
N ASP A 314 -16.60 18.12 -17.31
CA ASP A 314 -16.83 18.13 -18.77
C ASP A 314 -17.59 19.40 -19.26
N TYR A 315 -18.01 20.28 -18.34
CA TYR A 315 -18.76 21.51 -18.65
C TYR A 315 -18.03 22.81 -18.25
N SER A 316 -16.74 22.74 -17.89
CA SER A 316 -15.91 23.89 -17.50
C SER A 316 -14.72 24.12 -18.40
#